data_AF-A0A556AZ72-F1
#
_entry.id   AF-A0A556AZ72-F1
#
_cell.length_a   1.000
_cell.length_b   1.000
_cell.length_c   1.000
_cell.angle_alpha   90.00
_cell.angle_beta   90.00
_cell.angle_gamma   90.00
#
_symmetry.space_group_name_H-M   'P 1'
#
loop_
_entity.id
_entity.type
_entity.pdbx_description
1 polymer ?
#
loop_
_entity_poly.entity_id
_entity_poly.type
_entity_poly.pdbx_seq_one_letter_code
_entity_poly.pdbx_strand_id
1 'polypeptide(L)'
;FNNNDDAAFLRFLANDYEFILKETSTRKYNYFLRDKERDIALISLILGTGLRVSELASLSLSSVNFRQKTIKVIRKGNKKSSILATQSSLDDVQEYLKVRQERYGCPPEEEIMFVTRYQGKYTQLSVRAIQNLVDKYTSAFDEKRSPHKLRHTYATNHYKENK
;
A
#
# COMPACT_ATOMS: atom_id res chain seq x y z
N PHE A 1 10.20 -6.13 -7.80
CA PHE A 1 8.90 -6.71 -8.18
C PHE A 1 9.16 -7.72 -9.28
N ASN A 2 8.56 -8.91 -9.18
CA ASN A 2 8.97 -10.05 -10.02
C ASN A 2 8.13 -10.17 -11.30
N ASN A 3 7.17 -9.25 -11.52
CA ASN A 3 6.37 -9.14 -12.73
C ASN A 3 6.46 -7.72 -13.32
N ASN A 4 6.60 -7.61 -14.64
CA ASN A 4 6.70 -6.35 -15.36
C ASN A 4 5.43 -5.49 -15.17
N ASP A 5 4.27 -6.14 -15.06
CA ASP A 5 2.99 -5.46 -14.84
C ASP A 5 2.89 -4.77 -13.47
N ASP A 6 3.39 -5.40 -12.40
CA ASP A 6 3.32 -4.83 -11.05
C ASP A 6 4.22 -3.60 -10.95
N ALA A 7 5.41 -3.68 -11.56
CA ALA A 7 6.32 -2.55 -11.69
C ALA A 7 5.73 -1.44 -12.58
N ALA A 8 5.05 -1.79 -13.67
CA ALA A 8 4.35 -0.83 -14.51
C ALA A 8 3.21 -0.13 -13.76
N PHE A 9 2.44 -0.87 -12.96
CA PHE A 9 1.36 -0.30 -12.15
C PHE A 9 1.88 0.69 -11.10
N LEU A 10 2.95 0.34 -10.37
CA LEU A 10 3.55 1.25 -9.41
C LEU A 10 4.19 2.48 -10.09
N ARG A 11 4.83 2.30 -11.25
CA ARG A 11 5.34 3.44 -12.05
C ARG A 11 4.22 4.36 -12.52
N PHE A 12 3.09 3.80 -12.95
CA PHE A 12 1.91 4.58 -13.31
C PHE A 12 1.40 5.41 -12.13
N LEU A 13 1.29 4.82 -10.94
CA LEU A 13 0.89 5.56 -9.74
C LEU A 13 1.91 6.63 -9.34
N ALA A 14 3.19 6.32 -9.48
CA ALA A 14 4.27 7.23 -9.11
C ALA A 14 4.42 8.41 -10.08
N ASN A 15 4.13 8.24 -11.38
CA ASN A 15 4.51 9.22 -12.39
C ASN A 15 3.34 9.72 -13.25
N ASP A 16 2.36 8.87 -13.54
CA ASP A 16 1.39 9.16 -14.62
C ASP A 16 0.01 9.57 -14.08
N TYR A 17 -0.43 8.95 -12.97
CA TYR A 17 -1.79 9.14 -12.44
C TYR A 17 -2.10 10.60 -12.07
N GLU A 18 -1.07 11.37 -11.70
CA GLU A 18 -1.23 12.77 -11.35
C GLU A 18 -1.70 13.65 -12.52
N PHE A 19 -1.27 13.34 -13.74
CA PHE A 19 -1.64 14.09 -14.95
C PHE A 19 -3.13 13.90 -15.27
N ILE A 20 -3.64 12.67 -15.13
CA ILE A 20 -5.08 12.36 -15.28
C ILE A 20 -5.92 13.23 -14.34
N LEU A 21 -5.49 13.35 -13.07
CA LEU A 21 -6.23 14.11 -12.08
C LEU A 21 -6.12 15.62 -12.29
N LYS A 22 -4.97 16.12 -12.74
CA LYS A 22 -4.74 17.54 -13.00
C LYS A 22 -5.70 18.08 -14.06
N GLU A 23 -6.01 17.28 -15.07
CA GLU A 23 -6.97 17.63 -16.13
C GLU A 23 -8.43 17.48 -15.69
N THR A 24 -8.72 16.54 -14.77
CA THR A 24 -10.10 16.20 -14.40
C THR A 24 -10.63 17.00 -13.20
N SER A 25 -9.81 17.24 -12.17
CA SER A 25 -10.26 17.89 -10.93
C SER A 25 -9.11 18.34 -10.03
N THR A 26 -8.98 19.66 -9.82
CA THR A 26 -8.03 20.25 -8.86
C THR A 26 -8.16 19.68 -7.45
N ARG A 27 -9.40 19.43 -7.00
CA ARG A 27 -9.64 18.86 -5.66
C ARG A 27 -9.11 17.45 -5.54
N LYS A 28 -9.38 16.58 -6.54
CA LYS A 28 -8.86 15.19 -6.53
C LYS A 28 -7.34 15.18 -6.65
N TYR A 29 -6.78 16.04 -7.49
CA TYR A 29 -5.34 16.22 -7.65
C TYR A 29 -4.66 16.58 -6.31
N ASN A 30 -5.18 17.57 -5.59
CA ASN A 30 -4.62 17.96 -4.28
C ASN A 30 -4.71 16.84 -3.24
N TYR A 31 -5.81 16.06 -3.21
CA TYR A 31 -5.88 14.90 -2.32
C TYR A 31 -4.87 13.82 -2.70
N PHE A 32 -4.66 13.59 -3.99
CA PHE A 32 -3.66 12.65 -4.46
C PHE A 32 -2.25 13.09 -4.09
N LEU A 33 -1.87 14.34 -4.31
CA LEU A 33 -0.54 14.84 -3.91
C LEU A 33 -0.27 14.67 -2.42
N ARG A 34 -1.28 14.89 -1.57
CA ARG A 34 -1.15 14.61 -0.13
C ARG A 34 -0.92 13.12 0.13
N ASP A 35 -1.62 12.25 -0.56
CA ASP A 35 -1.74 10.82 -0.22
C ASP A 35 -0.86 9.87 -1.04
N LYS A 36 -0.18 10.36 -2.07
CA LYS A 36 0.53 9.57 -3.09
C LYS A 36 1.48 8.53 -2.49
N GLU A 37 2.37 8.92 -1.59
CA GLU A 37 3.39 8.05 -0.99
C GLU A 37 2.74 6.99 -0.09
N ARG A 38 1.71 7.36 0.67
CA ARG A 38 0.92 6.40 1.46
C ARG A 38 0.30 5.34 0.57
N ASP A 39 -0.32 5.78 -0.51
CA ASP A 39 -1.07 4.91 -1.42
C ASP A 39 -0.12 4.00 -2.21
N ILE A 40 1.04 4.52 -2.64
CA ILE A 40 2.12 3.73 -3.24
C ILE A 40 2.65 2.69 -2.27
N ALA A 41 3.01 3.08 -1.04
CA ALA A 41 3.50 2.15 -0.01
C ALA A 41 2.48 1.03 0.29
N LEU A 42 1.21 1.39 0.38
CA LEU A 42 0.11 0.45 0.59
C LEU A 42 0.03 -0.58 -0.56
N ILE A 43 -0.05 -0.10 -1.81
CA ILE A 43 -0.16 -0.99 -2.98
C ILE A 43 1.11 -1.83 -3.13
N SER A 44 2.28 -1.22 -2.91
CA SER A 44 3.57 -1.88 -2.98
C SER A 44 3.71 -3.01 -1.96
N LEU A 45 3.21 -2.82 -0.73
CA LEU A 45 3.14 -3.90 0.25
C LEU A 45 2.23 -5.04 -0.21
N ILE A 46 1.03 -4.75 -0.74
CA ILE A 46 0.13 -5.80 -1.26
C ILE A 46 0.85 -6.64 -2.34
N LEU A 47 1.52 -5.98 -3.29
CA LEU A 47 2.21 -6.64 -4.40
C LEU A 47 3.50 -7.34 -3.96
N GLY A 48 4.24 -6.77 -3.02
CA GLY A 48 5.53 -7.27 -2.56
C GLY A 48 5.46 -8.34 -1.47
N THR A 49 4.28 -8.59 -0.89
CA THR A 49 4.12 -9.52 0.25
C THR A 49 2.88 -10.42 0.17
N GLY A 50 1.89 -10.08 -0.67
CA GLY A 50 0.62 -10.80 -0.76
C GLY A 50 -0.33 -10.60 0.42
N LEU A 51 -0.11 -9.56 1.24
CA LEU A 51 -0.98 -9.19 2.36
C LEU A 51 -2.45 -9.10 1.95
N ARG A 52 -3.34 -9.55 2.83
CA ARG A 52 -4.76 -9.25 2.71
C ARG A 52 -5.00 -7.80 3.10
N VAL A 53 -6.00 -7.16 2.48
CA VAL A 53 -6.41 -5.79 2.83
C VAL A 53 -6.72 -5.64 4.32
N SER A 54 -7.33 -6.65 4.95
CA SER A 54 -7.59 -6.63 6.39
C SER A 54 -6.30 -6.67 7.23
N GLU A 55 -5.29 -7.43 6.80
CA GLU A 55 -3.99 -7.53 7.49
C GLU A 55 -3.21 -6.22 7.33
N LEU A 56 -3.30 -5.58 6.17
CA LEU A 56 -2.71 -4.28 5.87
C LEU A 56 -3.36 -3.16 6.70
N ALA A 57 -4.70 -3.18 6.82
CA ALA A 57 -5.44 -2.20 7.61
C ALA A 57 -5.08 -2.25 9.09
N SER A 58 -4.74 -3.42 9.63
CA SER A 58 -4.37 -3.61 11.04
C SER A 58 -2.87 -3.55 11.29
N LEU A 59 -2.06 -3.17 10.30
CA LEU A 59 -0.60 -3.21 10.42
C LEU A 59 -0.09 -2.11 11.36
N SER A 60 0.84 -2.48 12.26
CA SER A 60 1.57 -1.51 13.09
C SER A 60 2.97 -1.24 12.57
N LEU A 61 3.59 -0.11 12.96
CA LEU A 61 5.01 0.17 12.67
C LEU A 61 5.91 -0.96 13.18
N SER A 62 5.68 -1.40 14.42
CA SER A 62 6.36 -2.54 15.03
C SER A 62 6.18 -3.89 14.33
N SER A 63 5.22 -4.01 13.41
CA SER A 63 5.01 -5.23 12.63
C SER A 63 6.03 -5.40 11.50
N VAL A 64 6.70 -4.32 11.07
CA VAL A 64 7.67 -4.34 9.99
C VAL A 64 9.10 -4.40 10.53
N ASN A 65 9.84 -5.42 10.11
CA ASN A 65 11.27 -5.51 10.37
C ASN A 65 12.04 -5.22 9.07
N PHE A 66 12.51 -3.98 8.93
CA PHE A 66 13.27 -3.53 7.74
C PHE A 66 14.57 -4.30 7.55
N ARG A 67 15.24 -4.70 8.64
CA ARG A 67 16.52 -5.43 8.57
C ARG A 67 16.34 -6.86 8.06
N GLN A 68 15.33 -7.55 8.57
CA GLN A 68 15.01 -8.93 8.18
C GLN A 68 14.10 -9.00 6.97
N LYS A 69 13.62 -7.85 6.48
CA LYS A 69 12.64 -7.72 5.39
C LYS A 69 11.39 -8.58 5.62
N THR A 70 10.87 -8.53 6.83
CA THR A 70 9.70 -9.33 7.22
C THR A 70 8.57 -8.47 7.78
N ILE A 71 7.34 -8.95 7.59
CA ILE A 71 6.14 -8.35 8.16
C ILE A 71 5.43 -9.39 9.01
N LYS A 72 5.19 -9.06 10.28
CA LYS A 72 4.41 -9.87 11.20
C LYS A 72 2.92 -9.62 10.98
N VAL A 73 2.15 -10.69 10.86
CA VAL A 73 0.69 -10.62 10.71
C VAL A 73 -0.02 -11.63 11.60
N ILE A 74 -1.28 -11.34 11.90
CA ILE A 74 -2.18 -12.24 12.63
C ILE A 74 -3.22 -12.79 11.64
N ARG A 75 -3.27 -14.11 11.49
CA ARG A 75 -4.22 -14.81 10.61
C ARG A 75 -5.30 -15.53 11.40
N LYS A 76 -6.29 -16.10 10.70
CA LYS A 76 -7.41 -16.87 11.28
C LYS A 76 -6.93 -17.85 12.36
N GLY A 77 -7.61 -17.83 13.50
CA GLY A 77 -7.22 -18.62 14.69
C GLY A 77 -6.10 -17.97 15.52
N ASN A 78 -5.91 -16.66 15.39
CA ASN A 78 -4.87 -15.89 16.10
C ASN A 78 -3.43 -16.40 15.84
N LYS A 79 -3.22 -17.05 14.69
CA LYS A 79 -1.91 -17.59 14.32
C LYS A 79 -1.03 -16.45 13.83
N LYS A 80 0.06 -16.21 14.54
CA LYS A 80 1.12 -15.28 14.11
C LYS A 80 1.88 -15.90 12.94
N SER A 81 2.13 -15.11 11.91
CA SER A 81 2.92 -15.49 10.76
C SER A 81 3.85 -14.35 10.39
N SER A 82 5.00 -14.68 9.81
CA SER A 82 5.95 -13.72 9.28
C SER A 82 6.03 -13.95 7.77
N ILE A 83 5.86 -12.89 6.98
CA ILE A 83 5.97 -12.93 5.52
C ILE A 83 7.16 -12.09 5.08
N LEU A 84 7.85 -12.54 4.03
CA LEU A 84 8.93 -11.75 3.42
C LEU A 84 8.33 -10.60 2.62
N ALA A 85 9.00 -9.46 2.66
CA ALA A 85 8.72 -8.29 1.84
C ALA A 85 9.87 -8.07 0.86
N THR A 86 9.55 -7.59 -0.34
CA THR A 86 10.58 -7.13 -1.28
C THR A 86 11.25 -5.87 -0.76
N GLN A 87 12.53 -5.65 -1.13
CA GLN A 87 13.22 -4.41 -0.75
C GLN A 87 12.46 -3.17 -1.21
N SER A 88 12.00 -3.18 -2.46
CA SER A 88 11.26 -2.06 -3.06
C SER A 88 10.01 -1.66 -2.28
N SER A 89 9.28 -2.62 -1.71
CA SER A 89 8.08 -2.28 -0.94
C SER A 89 8.40 -1.72 0.44
N LEU A 90 9.54 -2.10 1.01
CA LEU A 90 10.05 -1.49 2.23
C LEU A 90 10.58 -0.08 1.97
N ASP A 91 11.22 0.16 0.82
CA ASP A 91 11.67 1.49 0.42
C ASP A 91 10.47 2.44 0.27
N ASP A 92 9.41 1.99 -0.42
CA ASP A 92 8.16 2.77 -0.55
C ASP A 92 7.53 3.08 0.81
N VAL A 93 7.53 2.12 1.74
CA VAL A 93 7.08 2.34 3.12
C VAL A 93 7.95 3.37 3.82
N GLN A 94 9.27 3.33 3.66
CA GLN A 94 10.16 4.33 4.25
C GLN A 94 9.89 5.73 3.70
N GLU A 95 9.65 5.89 2.40
CA GLU A 95 9.28 7.18 1.82
C GLU A 95 7.97 7.72 2.39
N TYR A 96 6.96 6.86 2.55
CA TYR A 96 5.72 7.25 3.22
C TYR A 96 5.95 7.68 4.68
N LEU A 97 6.77 6.95 5.44
CA LEU A 97 7.03 7.27 6.85
C LEU A 97 7.70 8.64 7.02
N LYS A 98 8.53 9.09 6.07
CA LYS A 98 9.16 10.43 6.10
C LYS A 98 8.13 11.56 6.06
N VAL A 99 7.01 11.37 5.36
CA VAL A 99 5.98 12.41 5.16
C VAL A 99 4.76 12.24 6.06
N ARG A 100 4.66 11.12 6.80
CA ARG A 100 3.48 10.75 7.61
C ARG A 100 3.11 11.81 8.63
N GLN A 101 4.08 12.36 9.35
CA GLN A 101 3.82 13.38 10.38
C GLN A 101 3.34 14.69 9.77
N GLU A 102 4.05 15.22 8.77
CA GLU A 102 3.74 16.51 8.15
C GLU A 102 2.36 16.50 7.47
N ARG A 103 2.05 15.45 6.71
CA ARG A 103 0.84 15.41 5.88
C ARG A 103 -0.42 15.05 6.65
N TYR A 104 -0.29 14.16 7.64
CA TYR A 104 -1.43 13.63 8.39
C TYR A 104 -1.56 14.19 9.81
N GLY A 105 -0.50 14.81 10.35
CA GLY A 105 -0.46 15.22 11.76
C GLY A 105 -0.35 14.04 12.73
N CYS A 106 0.13 12.89 12.24
CA CYS A 106 0.27 11.67 13.02
C CYS A 106 1.68 11.60 13.62
N PRO A 107 1.82 11.52 14.96
CA PRO A 107 3.13 11.61 15.58
C PRO A 107 3.98 10.36 15.33
N PRO A 108 5.33 10.47 15.38
CA PRO A 108 6.24 9.35 15.11
C PRO A 108 6.01 8.12 16.00
N GLU A 109 5.60 8.32 17.26
CA GLU A 109 5.33 7.27 18.24
C GLU A 109 3.99 6.54 18.04
N GLU A 110 3.10 7.07 17.20
CA GLU A 110 1.83 6.41 16.91
C GLU A 110 2.09 5.13 16.10
N GLU A 111 1.62 3.99 16.60
CA GLU A 111 1.92 2.68 16.03
C GLU A 111 1.11 2.36 14.77
N ILE A 112 0.03 3.08 14.47
CA ILE A 112 -0.81 2.83 13.29
C ILE A 112 -0.02 3.02 11.99
N MET A 113 0.23 1.98 11.19
CA MET A 113 1.00 2.14 9.94
C MET A 113 0.36 3.13 8.97
N PHE A 114 -0.85 2.82 8.49
CA PHE A 114 -1.53 3.61 7.45
C PHE A 114 -2.60 4.50 8.05
N VAL A 115 -2.42 5.81 7.92
CA VAL A 115 -3.35 6.81 8.44
C VAL A 115 -4.02 7.63 7.34
N THR A 116 -5.17 8.18 7.66
CA THR A 116 -5.87 9.19 6.88
C THR A 116 -6.09 10.44 7.73
N ARG A 117 -6.41 11.56 7.08
CA ARG A 117 -6.71 12.83 7.75
C ARG A 117 -8.14 13.24 7.44
N TYR A 118 -8.95 13.38 8.48
CA TYR A 118 -10.34 13.80 8.40
C TYR A 118 -10.63 14.85 9.48
N GLN A 119 -11.22 15.98 9.08
CA GLN A 119 -11.55 17.10 9.96
C GLN A 119 -10.36 17.54 10.86
N GLY A 120 -9.16 17.56 10.28
CA GLY A 120 -7.94 17.99 10.98
C GLY A 120 -7.31 16.94 11.90
N LYS A 121 -7.93 15.76 12.09
CA LYS A 121 -7.41 14.68 12.93
C LYS A 121 -6.90 13.52 12.08
N TYR A 122 -5.83 12.87 12.55
CA TYR A 122 -5.39 11.60 11.97
C TYR A 122 -6.26 10.46 12.50
N THR A 123 -6.52 9.47 11.66
CA THR A 123 -7.18 8.20 12.04
C THR A 123 -6.61 7.06 11.23
N GLN A 124 -6.79 5.82 11.71
CA GLN A 124 -6.41 4.62 10.95
C GLN A 124 -7.22 4.49 9.66
N LEU A 125 -6.57 4.06 8.59
CA LEU A 125 -7.26 3.78 7.33
C LEU A 125 -8.13 2.52 7.48
N SER A 126 -9.41 2.64 7.19
CA SER A 126 -10.34 1.50 7.31
C SER A 126 -10.14 0.50 6.18
N VAL A 127 -10.50 -0.77 6.42
CA VAL A 127 -10.50 -1.84 5.41
C VAL A 127 -11.23 -1.40 4.14
N ARG A 128 -12.40 -0.76 4.29
CA ARG A 128 -13.20 -0.26 3.16
C ARG A 128 -12.50 0.87 2.40
N ALA A 129 -11.83 1.78 3.12
CA ALA A 129 -11.05 2.84 2.47
C ALA A 129 -9.89 2.25 1.66
N ILE A 130 -9.21 1.24 2.19
CA ILE A 130 -8.16 0.52 1.45
C ILE A 130 -8.72 -0.15 0.20
N GLN A 131 -9.83 -0.89 0.32
CA GLN A 131 -10.48 -1.54 -0.83
C GLN A 131 -10.81 -0.52 -1.93
N ASN A 132 -11.44 0.60 -1.56
CA ASN A 132 -11.76 1.67 -2.49
C ASN A 132 -10.51 2.27 -3.15
N LEU A 133 -9.38 2.41 -2.42
CA LEU A 133 -8.12 2.89 -3.01
C LEU A 133 -7.59 1.89 -4.04
N VAL A 134 -7.57 0.61 -3.70
CA VAL A 134 -7.14 -0.45 -4.63
C VAL A 134 -8.02 -0.42 -5.88
N ASP A 135 -9.34 -0.46 -5.73
CA ASP A 135 -10.29 -0.44 -6.85
C ASP A 135 -10.15 0.80 -7.74
N LYS A 136 -9.96 1.97 -7.12
CA LYS A 136 -9.74 3.25 -7.81
C LYS A 136 -8.50 3.19 -8.69
N TYR A 137 -7.38 2.71 -8.14
CA TYR A 137 -6.11 2.69 -8.85
C TYR A 137 -6.03 1.60 -9.90
N THR A 138 -6.56 0.41 -9.62
CA THR A 138 -6.59 -0.66 -10.62
C THR A 138 -7.48 -0.28 -11.79
N SER A 139 -8.67 0.28 -11.54
CA SER A 139 -9.56 0.74 -12.62
C SER A 139 -8.93 1.83 -13.49
N ALA A 140 -8.13 2.71 -12.90
CA ALA A 140 -7.43 3.77 -13.63
C ALA A 140 -6.23 3.26 -14.45
N PHE A 141 -5.59 2.17 -14.02
CA PHE A 141 -4.45 1.57 -14.71
C PHE A 141 -4.90 0.62 -15.83
N ASP A 142 -5.89 -0.23 -15.55
CA ASP A 142 -6.42 -1.25 -16.45
C ASP A 142 -7.81 -1.66 -15.95
N GLU A 143 -8.87 -1.25 -16.67
CA GLU A 143 -10.28 -1.47 -16.32
C GLU A 143 -10.63 -2.95 -16.01
N LYS A 144 -9.77 -3.92 -16.37
CA LYS A 144 -9.98 -5.36 -16.16
C LYS A 144 -9.28 -5.97 -14.94
N ARG A 145 -8.52 -5.19 -14.14
CA ARG A 145 -7.83 -5.68 -12.92
C ARG A 145 -8.63 -5.36 -11.67
N SER A 146 -9.04 -6.40 -10.93
CA SER A 146 -9.70 -6.29 -9.62
C SER A 146 -8.72 -6.64 -8.48
N PRO A 147 -9.01 -6.28 -7.21
CA PRO A 147 -8.14 -6.57 -6.05
C PRO A 147 -7.78 -8.05 -5.90
N HIS A 148 -8.70 -8.94 -6.27
CA HIS A 148 -8.47 -10.38 -6.22
C HIS A 148 -7.43 -10.85 -7.24
N LYS A 149 -7.32 -10.20 -8.41
CA LYS A 149 -6.30 -10.51 -9.43
C LYS A 149 -4.91 -10.05 -9.02
N LEU A 150 -4.77 -8.88 -8.38
CA LEU A 150 -3.46 -8.40 -7.87
C LEU A 150 -2.83 -9.41 -6.90
N ARG A 151 -3.64 -10.01 -6.02
CA ARG A 151 -3.18 -11.02 -5.06
C ARG A 151 -2.86 -12.38 -5.72
N HIS A 152 -3.59 -12.74 -6.77
CA HIS A 152 -3.31 -13.96 -7.54
C HIS A 152 -1.95 -13.88 -8.26
N THR A 153 -1.58 -12.71 -8.81
CA THR A 153 -0.25 -12.49 -9.40
C THR A 153 0.87 -12.82 -8.42
N TYR A 154 0.76 -12.38 -7.16
CA TYR A 154 1.75 -12.72 -6.13
C TYR A 154 1.78 -14.21 -5.80
N ALA A 155 0.61 -14.83 -5.57
CA ALA A 155 0.51 -16.24 -5.20
C ALA A 155 1.06 -17.19 -6.27
N THR A 156 0.86 -16.86 -7.56
CA THR A 156 1.41 -17.63 -8.68
C THR A 156 2.93 -17.47 -8.81
N ASN A 157 3.49 -16.33 -8.43
CA ASN A 157 4.92 -16.06 -8.56
C ASN A 157 5.75 -16.66 -7.41
N HIS A 158 5.28 -16.60 -6.17
CA HIS A 158 6.00 -17.20 -5.03
C HIS A 158 6.16 -18.73 -5.16
N TYR A 159 5.23 -19.39 -5.87
CA TYR A 159 5.30 -20.83 -6.15
C TYR A 159 6.33 -21.19 -7.24
N LYS A 160 6.69 -20.25 -8.13
CA LYS A 160 7.67 -20.47 -9.20
C LYS A 160 9.11 -20.22 -8.78
N GLU A 161 9.34 -19.39 -7.76
CA GLU A 161 10.68 -19.02 -7.28
C GLU A 161 11.21 -19.95 -6.16
N ASN A 162 10.40 -20.88 -5.65
CA ASN A 162 10.79 -21.87 -4.64
C ASN A 162 10.79 -23.30 -5.20
N LYS A 163 11.12 -23.47 -6.49
CA LYS A 163 11.29 -24.79 -7.11
C LYS A 163 12.70 -24.95 -7.65
#